data_AF-A0A2W4VW63-F1
#
_entry.id   AF-A0A2W4VW63-F1
#
_cell.length_a   1.000
_cell.length_b   1.000
_cell.length_c   1.000
_cell.angle_alpha   90.00
_cell.angle_beta   90.00
_cell.angle_gamma   90.00
#
_symmetry.space_group_name_H-M   'P 1'
#
loop_
_entity.id
_entity.type
_entity.pdbx_description
1 polymer ?
#
loop_
_entity_poly.entity_id
_entity_poly.type
_entity_poly.pdbx_seq_one_letter_code
_entity_poly.pdbx_strand_id
1 'polypeptide(L)'
;MKKLLLSLLPALLLSTTAIVPASQAADDAMQMPSVEVKMKVTLTPFNLAYLAHQGFFKEQGIPDSSDLMKGFNDGSITAAQVVKAAVDSNRLPSAFLKNDSYIAAVNNQLFSLALSAR
;
A
#
# COMPACT_ATOMS: atom_id res chain seq x y z
N MET A 1 -19.53 24.47 21.27
CA MET A 1 -19.99 23.83 22.54
C MET A 1 -21.48 23.55 22.43
N LYS A 2 -21.96 22.47 23.07
CA LYS A 2 -23.33 21.85 23.05
C LYS A 2 -23.36 20.63 22.10
N LYS A 3 -23.02 19.42 22.53
CA LYS A 3 -23.66 18.47 23.47
C LYS A 3 -25.05 17.98 23.01
N LEU A 4 -25.08 16.78 22.43
CA LEU A 4 -26.17 15.79 22.49
C LEU A 4 -25.45 14.43 22.50
N LEU A 5 -25.04 13.87 23.64
CA LEU A 5 -25.82 13.03 24.57
C LEU A 5 -26.77 12.06 23.82
N LEU A 6 -26.33 10.83 23.52
CA LEU A 6 -26.33 9.61 24.38
C LEU A 6 -27.71 8.92 24.36
N SER A 7 -27.70 7.56 24.29
CA SER A 7 -28.82 6.60 24.48
C SER A 7 -29.33 5.99 23.15
N LEU A 8 -29.42 4.68 22.87
CA LEU A 8 -29.60 3.43 23.63
C LEU A 8 -28.94 2.26 22.87
N LEU A 9 -28.10 1.42 23.50
CA LEU A 9 -28.40 0.12 24.14
C LEU A 9 -28.17 -1.10 23.19
N PRO A 10 -27.12 -1.91 23.41
CA PRO A 10 -26.78 -3.05 22.56
C PRO A 10 -27.56 -4.30 22.98
N ALA A 11 -28.27 -4.95 22.06
CA ALA A 11 -28.81 -6.29 22.26
C ALA A 11 -27.77 -7.32 21.81
N LEU A 12 -26.92 -7.74 22.74
CA LEU A 12 -25.94 -8.81 22.57
C LEU A 12 -26.64 -10.16 22.79
N LEU A 13 -26.95 -10.89 21.72
CA LEU A 13 -27.43 -12.27 21.82
C LEU A 13 -26.22 -13.21 21.91
N LEU A 14 -25.93 -13.68 23.13
CA LEU A 14 -24.96 -14.75 23.39
C LEU A 14 -25.60 -16.11 23.10
N SER A 15 -25.30 -16.68 21.94
CA SER A 15 -25.61 -18.09 21.65
C SER A 15 -24.50 -18.96 22.24
N THR A 16 -24.75 -19.58 23.40
CA THR A 16 -23.82 -20.57 23.99
C THR A 16 -23.91 -21.88 23.21
N THR A 17 -22.93 -22.17 22.36
CA THR A 17 -22.72 -23.53 21.86
C THR A 17 -21.92 -24.32 22.89
N ALA A 18 -22.48 -25.42 23.38
CA ALA A 18 -21.79 -26.35 24.26
C ALA A 18 -20.58 -26.97 23.54
N ILE A 19 -19.40 -26.87 24.17
CA ILE A 19 -18.19 -27.57 23.73
C ILE A 19 -18.22 -28.95 24.38
N VAL A 20 -18.42 -29.99 23.57
CA VAL A 20 -18.11 -31.37 23.96
C VAL A 20 -16.62 -31.63 23.71
N PRO A 21 -15.84 -32.12 24.69
CA PRO A 21 -14.48 -32.55 24.44
C PRO A 21 -14.53 -33.97 23.88
N ALA A 22 -14.15 -34.16 22.62
CA ALA A 22 -14.01 -35.48 22.02
C ALA A 22 -12.60 -35.67 21.45
N SER A 23 -11.82 -36.45 22.21
CA SER A 23 -10.64 -37.22 21.83
C SER A 23 -9.39 -36.47 21.34
N GLN A 24 -8.40 -36.36 22.22
CA GLN A 24 -6.99 -36.29 21.82
C GLN A 24 -6.59 -37.64 21.22
N ALA A 25 -6.72 -37.77 19.90
CA ALA A 25 -5.87 -38.71 19.16
C ALA A 25 -4.55 -37.98 18.93
N ALA A 26 -3.50 -38.47 19.58
CA ALA A 26 -2.13 -38.03 19.32
C ALA A 26 -1.74 -38.51 17.91
N ASP A 27 -1.96 -37.65 16.91
CA ASP A 27 -1.28 -37.78 15.64
C ASP A 27 0.11 -37.18 15.82
N ASP A 28 1.10 -38.07 15.87
CA ASP A 28 2.52 -37.79 15.76
C ASP A 28 2.81 -37.32 14.32
N ALA A 29 2.25 -36.16 13.98
CA ALA A 29 2.43 -35.53 12.68
C ALA A 29 3.85 -34.95 12.66
N MET A 30 4.70 -35.52 11.81
CA MET A 30 6.01 -34.98 11.47
C MET A 30 5.90 -33.48 11.21
N GLN A 31 6.30 -32.68 12.18
CA GLN A 31 6.23 -31.23 12.13
C GLN A 31 7.25 -30.75 11.09
N MET A 32 6.82 -30.63 9.83
CA MET A 32 7.62 -29.93 8.83
C MET A 32 7.85 -28.50 9.34
N PRO A 33 9.09 -28.00 9.39
CA PRO A 33 9.34 -26.63 9.79
C PRO A 33 8.57 -25.71 8.84
N SER A 34 7.58 -25.01 9.39
CA SER A 34 6.85 -23.98 8.67
C SER A 34 7.80 -22.83 8.41
N VAL A 35 8.41 -22.81 7.21
CA VAL A 35 9.12 -21.63 6.73
C VAL A 35 8.06 -20.57 6.44
N GLU A 36 7.98 -19.56 7.30
CA GLU A 36 7.11 -18.41 7.11
C GLU A 36 7.63 -17.59 5.91
N VAL A 37 7.17 -17.95 4.71
CA VAL A 37 7.46 -17.18 3.49
C VAL A 37 6.67 -15.87 3.56
N LYS A 38 7.29 -14.82 4.11
CA LYS A 38 6.75 -13.45 4.01
C LYS A 38 6.78 -13.02 2.54
N MET A 39 5.68 -13.28 1.84
CA MET A 39 5.36 -12.69 0.54
C MET A 39 5.41 -11.16 0.67
N LYS A 40 6.53 -10.56 0.27
CA LYS A 40 6.68 -9.10 0.27
C LYS A 40 5.96 -8.58 -0.97
N VAL A 41 4.69 -8.19 -0.80
CA VAL A 41 3.91 -7.53 -1.86
C VAL A 41 4.70 -6.31 -2.29
N THR A 42 5.31 -6.39 -3.47
CA THR A 42 6.11 -5.32 -4.03
C THR A 42 5.17 -4.36 -4.73
N LEU A 43 5.25 -3.08 -4.38
CA LEU A 43 4.47 -2.04 -5.03
C LEU A 43 4.78 -2.05 -6.53
N THR A 44 3.77 -2.30 -7.37
CA THR A 44 3.96 -2.31 -8.83
C THR A 44 4.20 -0.88 -9.33
N PRO A 45 4.82 -0.71 -10.51
CA PRO A 45 4.99 0.62 -11.11
C PRO A 45 3.69 1.40 -11.27
N PHE A 46 2.61 0.71 -11.65
CA PHE A 46 1.26 1.30 -11.76
C PHE A 46 0.76 1.80 -10.41
N ASN A 47 0.81 0.95 -9.38
CA ASN A 47 0.38 1.33 -8.03
C ASN A 47 1.19 2.49 -7.49
N LEU A 48 2.50 2.53 -7.76
CA LEU A 48 3.35 3.63 -7.33
C LEU A 48 2.96 4.96 -7.98
N ALA A 49 2.78 4.97 -9.30
CA ALA A 49 2.35 6.18 -10.02
C ALA A 49 0.97 6.66 -9.52
N TYR A 50 0.05 5.74 -9.25
CA TYR A 50 -1.27 6.07 -8.74
C TYR A 50 -1.24 6.61 -7.30
N LEU A 51 -0.42 6.06 -6.42
CA LEU A 51 -0.21 6.61 -5.07
C LEU A 51 0.39 8.02 -5.12
N ALA A 52 1.33 8.27 -6.03
CA ALA A 52 1.85 9.61 -6.25
C ALA A 52 0.76 10.58 -6.69
N HIS A 53 -0.06 10.18 -7.66
CA HIS A 53 -1.20 10.97 -8.11
C HIS A 53 -2.23 11.24 -6.99
N GLN A 54 -2.44 10.29 -6.09
CA GLN A 54 -3.30 10.44 -4.90
C GLN A 54 -2.68 11.27 -3.76
N GLY A 55 -1.42 11.70 -3.90
CA GLY A 55 -0.76 12.57 -2.94
C GLY A 55 -0.13 11.87 -1.73
N PHE A 56 0.15 10.58 -1.81
CA PHE A 56 0.83 9.84 -0.75
C PHE A 56 2.29 10.28 -0.51
N PHE A 57 2.85 11.08 -1.42
CA PHE A 57 4.27 11.49 -1.39
C PHE A 57 4.47 13.01 -1.22
N LYS A 58 3.42 13.73 -0.81
CA LYS A 58 3.48 15.19 -0.61
C LYS A 58 4.49 15.59 0.45
N GLU A 59 4.58 14.83 1.54
CA GLU A 59 5.56 15.05 2.60
C GLU A 59 7.02 14.85 2.12
N GLN A 60 7.21 14.13 1.02
CA GLN A 60 8.51 13.93 0.36
C GLN A 60 8.73 14.88 -0.82
N GLY A 61 7.87 15.89 -0.99
CA GLY A 61 8.00 16.93 -2.00
C GLY A 61 7.47 16.56 -3.39
N ILE A 62 6.71 15.46 -3.52
CA ILE A 62 6.03 15.11 -4.76
C ILE A 62 4.61 15.70 -4.72
N PRO A 63 4.27 16.67 -5.59
CA PRO A 63 2.91 17.18 -5.68
C PRO A 63 1.95 16.09 -6.13
N ASP A 64 0.64 16.33 -5.99
CA ASP A 64 -0.41 15.38 -6.35
C ASP A 64 -1.15 15.79 -7.63
N SER A 65 -2.05 14.94 -8.11
CA SER A 65 -3.05 15.26 -9.13
C SER A 65 -2.51 16.05 -10.35
N SER A 66 -3.07 17.22 -10.64
CA SER A 66 -2.69 18.08 -11.76
C SER A 66 -1.28 18.64 -11.64
N ASP A 67 -0.83 18.96 -10.42
CA ASP A 67 0.48 19.54 -10.19
C ASP A 67 1.58 18.50 -10.40
N LEU A 68 1.32 17.24 -10.04
CA LEU A 68 2.17 16.11 -10.43
C LEU A 68 2.29 15.99 -11.94
N MET A 69 1.17 16.03 -12.66
CA MET A 69 1.17 15.89 -14.12
C MET A 69 1.86 17.06 -14.80
N LYS A 70 1.64 18.29 -14.31
CA LYS A 70 2.34 19.48 -14.80
C LYS A 70 3.85 19.35 -14.57
N GLY A 71 4.25 19.00 -13.34
CA GLY A 71 5.65 18.83 -12.98
C GLY A 71 6.34 17.70 -13.74
N PHE A 72 5.61 16.63 -14.04
CA PHE A 72 6.11 15.56 -14.89
C PHE A 72 6.30 16.01 -16.34
N ASN A 73 5.32 16.73 -16.91
CA ASN A 73 5.38 17.23 -18.28
C ASN A 73 6.47 18.28 -18.50
N ASP A 74 6.72 19.15 -17.51
CA ASP A 74 7.79 20.16 -17.57
C ASP A 74 9.16 19.64 -17.07
N GLY A 75 9.23 18.38 -16.62
CA GLY A 75 10.44 17.71 -16.19
C GLY A 75 10.92 18.08 -14.79
N SER A 76 10.21 18.93 -14.05
CA SER A 76 10.53 19.25 -12.65
C SER A 76 10.30 18.08 -11.68
N ILE A 77 9.42 17.14 -12.05
CA ILE A 77 9.19 15.87 -11.35
C ILE A 77 9.51 14.70 -12.28
N THR A 78 10.44 13.85 -11.85
CA THR A 78 10.89 12.66 -12.59
C THR A 78 10.39 11.38 -11.93
N ALA A 79 10.30 10.30 -12.70
CA ALA A 79 10.00 8.98 -12.15
C ALA A 79 10.99 8.55 -11.05
N ALA A 80 12.27 8.92 -11.19
CA ALA A 80 13.30 8.65 -10.18
C ALA A 80 13.01 9.37 -8.85
N GLN A 81 12.53 10.63 -8.89
CA GLN A 81 12.10 11.35 -7.69
C GLN A 81 10.88 10.70 -7.03
N VAL A 82 9.91 10.21 -7.82
CA VAL A 82 8.74 9.48 -7.28
C VAL A 82 9.16 8.16 -6.62
N VAL A 83 10.06 7.40 -7.25
CA VAL A 83 10.65 6.18 -6.65
C VAL A 83 11.38 6.50 -5.36
N LYS A 84 12.17 7.57 -5.34
CA LYS A 84 12.86 8.03 -4.13
C LYS A 84 11.87 8.38 -3.01
N ALA A 85 10.80 9.10 -3.30
CA ALA A 85 9.77 9.43 -2.32
C ALA A 85 9.08 8.19 -1.73
N ALA A 86 8.86 7.15 -2.53
CA ALA A 86 8.33 5.88 -2.04
C ALA A 86 9.29 5.12 -1.13
N VAL A 87 10.60 5.23 -1.39
CA VAL A 87 11.64 4.68 -0.52
C VAL A 87 11.72 5.47 0.79
N ASP A 88 11.74 6.80 0.70
CA ASP A 88 11.80 7.70 1.87
C ASP A 88 10.57 7.55 2.78
N SER A 89 9.41 7.17 2.22
CA SER A 89 8.18 6.86 2.97
C SER A 89 8.06 5.39 3.41
N ASN A 90 9.13 4.58 3.26
CA ASN A 90 9.18 3.15 3.62
C ASN A 90 8.13 2.27 2.90
N ARG A 91 7.58 2.73 1.77
CA ARG A 91 6.63 1.97 0.94
C ARG A 91 7.31 1.12 -0.13
N LEU A 92 8.57 1.45 -0.45
CA LEU A 92 9.37 0.74 -1.43
C LEU A 92 10.78 0.44 -0.86
N PRO A 93 11.34 -0.76 -1.06
CA PRO A 93 12.71 -1.05 -0.63
C PRO A 93 13.75 -0.17 -1.34
N SER A 94 14.81 0.22 -0.63
CA SER A 94 15.88 1.06 -1.18
C SER A 94 16.62 0.46 -2.39
N ALA A 95 16.55 -0.85 -2.58
CA ALA A 95 17.08 -1.53 -3.78
C ALA A 95 16.47 -0.99 -5.09
N PHE A 96 15.25 -0.44 -5.05
CA PHE A 96 14.58 0.12 -6.23
C PHE A 96 15.12 1.49 -6.66
N LEU A 97 15.91 2.17 -5.83
CA LEU A 97 16.58 3.42 -6.22
C LEU A 97 17.55 3.25 -7.39
N LYS A 98 18.05 2.02 -7.61
CA LYS A 98 19.00 1.66 -8.67
C LYS A 98 18.42 0.66 -9.67
N ASN A 99 17.10 0.46 -9.65
CA ASN A 99 16.44 -0.47 -10.56
C ASN A 99 15.91 0.31 -11.78
N ASP A 100 16.76 0.48 -12.79
CA ASP A 100 16.44 1.26 -13.99
C ASP A 100 15.21 0.75 -14.72
N SER A 101 15.01 -0.57 -14.77
CA SER A 101 13.82 -1.17 -15.39
C SER A 101 12.54 -0.79 -14.65
N TYR A 102 12.56 -0.75 -13.32
CA TYR A 102 11.42 -0.35 -12.53
C TYR A 102 11.15 1.15 -12.67
N ILE A 103 12.20 1.99 -12.62
CA ILE A 103 12.09 3.44 -12.81
C ILE A 103 11.50 3.76 -14.19
N ALA A 104 11.97 3.10 -15.25
CA ALA A 104 11.42 3.24 -16.60
C ALA A 104 9.94 2.81 -16.68
N ALA A 105 9.57 1.73 -16.00
CA ALA A 105 8.17 1.32 -15.93
C ALA A 105 7.31 2.37 -15.21
N VAL A 106 7.78 2.97 -14.11
CA VAL A 106 7.08 4.07 -13.41
C VAL A 106 6.92 5.28 -14.33
N ASN A 107 7.96 5.61 -15.09
CA ASN A 107 7.91 6.69 -16.08
C ASN A 107 6.79 6.47 -17.12
N ASN A 108 6.66 5.26 -17.64
CA ASN A 108 5.60 4.93 -18.60
C ASN A 108 4.19 5.06 -17.98
N GLN A 109 4.04 4.72 -16.70
CA GLN A 109 2.76 4.87 -16.00
C GLN A 109 2.42 6.34 -15.75
N LEU A 110 3.39 7.15 -15.32
CA LEU A 110 3.21 8.61 -15.17
C LEU A 110 2.87 9.27 -16.50
N PHE A 111 3.52 8.86 -17.60
CA PHE A 111 3.18 9.33 -18.94
C PHE A 111 1.76 8.97 -19.34
N SER A 112 1.31 7.73 -19.08
CA SER A 112 -0.07 7.32 -19.34
C SER A 112 -1.08 8.16 -18.56
N LEU A 113 -0.81 8.45 -17.28
CA LEU A 113 -1.67 9.31 -16.47
C LEU A 113 -1.72 10.75 -17.02
N ALA A 114 -0.56 11.30 -17.40
CA ALA A 114 -0.46 12.65 -17.94
C ALA A 114 -1.18 12.82 -19.28
N LEU A 115 -1.28 11.76 -20.09
CA LEU A 115 -2.09 11.76 -21.31
C LEU A 115 -3.59 11.67 -21.02
N SER A 116 -4.00 10.93 -19.99
CA SER A 116 -5.42 10.77 -19.62
C SER A 116 -6.03 12.00 -18.93
N ALA A 117 -5.19 12.89 -18.38
CA ALA A 117 -5.60 14.09 -17.66
C ALA A 117 -5.84 15.31 -18.57
N ARG A 118 -5.74 15.14 -19.91
CA ARG A 118 -5.90 16.21 -20.90
C ARG A 118 -7.34 16.35 -21.39
#